data_AF-A0A7C6E8Z8-F1
#
_entry.id   AF-A0A7C6E8Z8-F1
#
_cell.length_a   1.000
_cell.length_b   1.000
_cell.length_c   1.000
_cell.angle_alpha   90.00
_cell.angle_beta   90.00
_cell.angle_gamma   90.00
#
_symmetry.space_group_name_H-M   'P 1'
#
loop_
_entity.id
_entity.type
_entity.pdbx_description
1 polymer ?
#
loop_
_entity_poly.entity_id
_entity_poly.type
_entity_poly.pdbx_seq_one_letter_code
_entity_poly.pdbx_strand_id
1 'polypeptide(L)'
;MPGENFEYDQVRNYEGVGVDDIVVDDYGEVLWRLRAIHGLRNFLGSRAVTIGKARGKGCPKAPALCRDRYGMDIVEVPYSELDRRIKAKRAQDHVMARAQKHAARYLAQPGVRLETDRIFVVNAFVLYSVFKDLFPLSPGGGVAELRVRATGVHARPDLPA
;
A
#
# COMPACT_ATOMS: atom_id res chain seq x y z
N MET A 1 13.96 -21.08 12.72
CA MET A 1 15.07 -21.81 13.36
C MET A 1 15.14 -21.34 14.79
N PRO A 2 15.03 -22.22 15.80
CA PRO A 2 15.18 -21.83 17.21
C PRO A 2 16.57 -21.21 17.46
N GLY A 3 16.63 -20.25 18.40
CA GLY A 3 17.86 -19.52 18.72
C GLY A 3 18.91 -20.39 19.43
N GLU A 4 20.15 -19.90 19.50
CA GLU A 4 21.35 -20.65 19.93
C GLU A 4 21.27 -21.33 21.30
N ASN A 5 20.32 -20.95 22.17
CA ASN A 5 20.16 -21.49 23.52
C ASN A 5 18.82 -22.21 23.76
N PHE A 6 18.16 -22.68 22.70
CA PHE A 6 16.94 -23.48 22.85
C PHE A 6 17.29 -24.93 23.19
N GLU A 7 17.13 -25.32 24.45
CA GLU A 7 17.37 -26.69 24.91
C GLU A 7 16.22 -27.59 24.46
N TYR A 8 16.52 -28.55 23.58
CA TYR A 8 15.54 -29.53 23.14
C TYR A 8 15.41 -30.62 24.21
N ASP A 9 14.20 -30.78 24.76
CA ASP A 9 13.86 -31.94 25.57
C ASP A 9 14.06 -33.23 24.75
N GLN A 10 14.90 -34.13 25.26
CA GLN A 10 15.34 -35.38 24.63
C GLN A 10 14.16 -36.34 24.30
N VAL A 11 12.95 -36.05 24.79
CA VAL A 11 11.74 -36.85 24.58
C VAL A 11 11.03 -36.56 23.26
N ARG A 12 11.33 -35.44 22.58
CA ARG A 12 10.62 -35.03 21.34
C ARG A 12 11.47 -35.29 20.09
N ASN A 13 11.27 -36.44 19.46
CA ASN A 13 11.76 -36.67 18.10
C ASN A 13 10.96 -35.79 17.13
N TYR A 14 11.59 -34.77 16.55
CA TYR A 14 10.94 -33.83 15.64
C TYR A 14 10.92 -34.33 14.19
N GLU A 15 11.53 -35.48 13.91
CA GLU A 15 11.41 -36.19 12.65
C GLU A 15 9.94 -36.62 12.45
N GLY A 16 9.18 -35.82 11.71
CA GLY A 16 7.78 -36.08 11.39
C GLY A 16 6.78 -35.00 11.80
N VAL A 17 7.19 -33.99 12.58
CA VAL A 17 6.31 -32.87 12.94
C VAL A 17 6.12 -31.95 11.73
N GLY A 18 4.90 -31.90 11.22
CA GLY A 18 4.48 -31.11 10.08
C GLY A 18 3.73 -29.83 10.45
N VAL A 19 3.27 -29.09 9.45
CA VAL A 19 2.41 -27.91 9.66
C VAL A 19 1.05 -28.32 10.27
N ASP A 20 0.62 -29.56 9.99
CA ASP A 20 -0.65 -30.12 10.49
C ASP A 20 -0.64 -30.40 12.00
N ASP A 21 0.54 -30.46 12.61
CA ASP A 21 0.71 -30.67 14.06
C ASP A 21 0.70 -29.36 14.87
N ILE A 22 0.50 -28.21 14.20
CA ILE A 22 0.44 -26.90 14.84
C ILE A 22 -0.98 -26.64 15.33
N VAL A 23 -1.17 -26.66 16.65
CA VAL A 23 -2.40 -26.18 17.29
C VAL A 23 -2.26 -24.68 17.60
N VAL A 24 -3.24 -23.89 17.14
CA VAL A 24 -3.30 -22.45 17.38
C VAL A 24 -4.37 -22.18 18.43
N ASP A 25 -3.97 -21.65 19.59
CA ASP A 25 -4.89 -21.34 20.68
C ASP A 25 -5.82 -20.15 20.33
N ASP A 26 -5.31 -19.14 19.60
CA ASP A 26 -6.09 -17.98 19.15
C ASP A 26 -5.74 -17.56 17.71
N TYR A 27 -6.65 -17.85 16.79
CA TYR A 27 -6.53 -17.45 15.39
C TYR A 27 -6.55 -15.93 15.18
N GLY A 28 -7.26 -15.19 16.02
CA GLY A 28 -7.28 -13.73 16.00
C GLY A 28 -5.90 -13.15 16.30
N GLU A 29 -5.19 -13.76 17.25
CA GLU A 29 -3.83 -13.37 17.62
C GLU A 29 -2.84 -13.56 16.46
N VAL A 30 -2.88 -14.71 15.82
CA VAL A 30 -2.05 -14.99 14.63
C VAL A 30 -2.40 -14.04 13.48
N LEU A 31 -3.68 -13.81 13.25
CA LEU A 31 -4.16 -13.00 12.13
C LEU A 31 -3.69 -11.53 12.22
N TRP A 32 -3.76 -10.89 13.39
CA TRP A 32 -3.31 -9.49 13.51
C TRP A 32 -1.79 -9.38 13.35
N ARG A 33 -1.02 -10.35 13.85
CA ARG A 33 0.45 -10.39 13.68
C ARG A 33 0.84 -10.53 12.22
N LEU A 34 0.19 -11.43 11.49
CA LEU A 34 0.42 -11.59 10.05
C LEU A 34 0.09 -10.31 9.27
N ARG A 35 -1.02 -9.64 9.61
CA ARG A 35 -1.39 -8.34 9.02
C ARG A 35 -0.36 -7.26 9.33
N ALA A 36 0.13 -7.21 10.57
CA ALA A 36 1.15 -6.24 10.98
C ALA A 36 2.48 -6.46 10.23
N ILE A 37 2.94 -7.72 10.15
CA ILE A 37 4.16 -8.10 9.41
C ILE A 37 4.00 -7.78 7.92
N HIS A 38 2.85 -8.09 7.32
CA HIS A 38 2.56 -7.76 5.93
C HIS A 38 2.57 -6.23 5.70
N GLY A 39 1.98 -5.45 6.61
CA GLY A 39 2.04 -3.99 6.58
C GLY A 39 3.48 -3.46 6.63
N LEU A 40 4.29 -3.97 7.56
CA LEU A 40 5.70 -3.58 7.69
C LEU A 40 6.50 -3.94 6.43
N ARG A 41 6.29 -5.14 5.88
CA ARG A 41 6.96 -5.59 4.65
C ARG A 41 6.66 -4.67 3.45
N ASN A 42 5.43 -4.20 3.32
CA ASN A 42 5.04 -3.28 2.24
C ASN A 42 5.47 -1.83 2.49
N PHE A 43 5.72 -1.46 3.76
CA PHE A 43 6.19 -0.13 4.12
C PHE A 43 7.69 0.06 3.88
N LEU A 44 8.50 -0.96 4.17
CA LEU A 44 9.94 -0.93 3.92
C LEU A 44 10.23 -0.80 2.41
N GLY A 45 11.12 0.11 2.04
CA GLY A 45 11.44 0.40 0.64
C GLY A 45 10.32 1.09 -0.15
N SER A 46 9.24 1.52 0.51
CA SER A 46 8.13 2.18 -0.16
C SER A 46 8.53 3.52 -0.78
N ARG A 47 7.81 3.93 -1.83
CA ARG A 47 8.01 5.20 -2.51
C ARG A 47 6.98 6.24 -2.06
N ALA A 48 7.46 7.44 -1.74
CA ALA A 48 6.63 8.61 -1.49
C ALA A 48 6.95 9.71 -2.51
N VAL A 49 5.92 10.41 -2.97
CA VAL A 49 6.06 11.57 -3.86
C VAL A 49 5.66 12.82 -3.08
N THR A 50 6.54 13.83 -3.04
CA THR A 50 6.24 15.12 -2.41
C THR A 50 6.11 16.20 -3.47
N ILE A 51 5.16 17.11 -3.32
CA ILE A 51 5.12 18.35 -4.11
C ILE A 51 5.95 19.39 -3.37
N GLY A 52 7.05 19.79 -4.00
CA GLY A 52 8.13 20.57 -3.39
C GLY A 52 9.10 19.70 -2.58
N LYS A 53 10.03 20.39 -1.89
CA LYS A 53 11.05 19.74 -1.06
C LYS A 53 10.42 18.97 0.09
N ALA A 54 10.89 17.75 0.32
CA ALA A 54 10.40 16.92 1.42
C ALA A 54 10.79 17.54 2.77
N ARG A 55 9.81 17.68 3.67
CA ARG A 55 9.99 18.22 5.02
C ARG A 55 9.05 17.49 5.99
N GLY A 56 9.51 17.26 7.22
CA GLY A 56 8.64 16.79 8.29
C GLY A 56 8.00 17.94 9.05
N LYS A 57 6.68 17.90 9.24
CA LYS A 57 5.96 18.84 10.11
C LYS A 57 6.37 18.55 11.56
N GLY A 58 7.08 19.48 12.19
CA GLY A 58 7.60 19.33 13.56
C GLY A 58 8.88 18.48 13.69
N CYS A 59 9.36 17.87 12.60
CA CYS A 59 10.63 17.13 12.60
C CYS A 59 11.34 17.33 11.25
N PRO A 60 12.25 18.32 11.13
CA PRO A 60 12.95 18.59 9.87
C PRO A 60 13.75 17.40 9.33
N LYS A 61 14.23 16.51 10.21
CA LYS A 61 15.01 15.33 9.85
C LYS A 61 14.18 14.13 9.38
N ALA A 62 12.84 14.20 9.44
CA ALA A 62 11.98 13.05 9.14
C ALA A 62 12.24 12.44 7.75
N PRO A 63 12.40 13.20 6.64
CA PRO A 63 12.68 12.60 5.34
C PRO A 63 14.01 11.84 5.29
N ALA A 64 15.05 12.35 5.96
CA ALA A 64 16.34 11.65 6.05
C ALA A 64 16.19 10.36 6.86
N LEU A 65 15.57 10.43 8.04
CA LEU A 65 15.31 9.25 8.86
C LEU A 65 14.49 8.18 8.12
N CYS A 66 13.52 8.58 7.30
CA CYS A 66 12.73 7.64 6.51
C CYS A 66 13.58 6.93 5.43
N ARG A 67 14.49 7.66 4.78
CA ARG A 67 15.45 7.06 3.83
C ARG A 67 16.40 6.11 4.55
N ASP A 68 17.01 6.56 5.64
CA ASP A 68 18.07 5.83 6.34
C ASP A 68 17.54 4.58 7.07
N ARG A 69 16.40 4.69 7.76
CA ARG A 69 15.85 3.62 8.59
C ARG A 69 14.96 2.64 7.83
N TYR A 70 14.20 3.15 6.85
CA TYR A 70 13.17 2.36 6.18
C TYR A 70 13.45 2.18 4.68
N GLY A 71 14.54 2.73 4.16
CA GLY A 71 14.91 2.62 2.75
C GLY A 71 13.91 3.29 1.80
N MET A 72 13.10 4.24 2.30
CA MET A 72 12.04 4.84 1.50
C MET A 72 12.60 5.65 0.32
N ASP A 73 12.01 5.50 -0.86
CA ASP A 73 12.29 6.34 -2.01
C ASP A 73 11.40 7.60 -1.97
N ILE A 74 11.94 8.72 -1.54
CA ILE A 74 11.21 9.99 -1.47
C ILE A 74 11.58 10.86 -2.67
N VAL A 75 10.64 10.95 -3.62
CA VAL A 75 10.76 11.69 -4.88
C VAL A 75 10.15 13.09 -4.72
N GLU A 76 10.97 14.12 -4.90
CA GLU A 76 10.55 15.51 -4.81
C GLU A 76 10.15 16.04 -6.20
N VAL A 77 8.89 16.44 -6.36
CA VAL A 77 8.35 17.01 -7.59
C VAL A 77 8.22 18.52 -7.42
N PRO A 78 8.94 19.36 -8.21
CA PRO A 78 8.82 20.81 -8.10
C PRO A 78 7.40 21.31 -8.39
N TYR A 79 7.01 22.43 -7.77
CA TYR A 79 5.71 23.06 -8.05
C TYR A 79 5.55 23.49 -9.52
N SER A 80 6.64 23.87 -10.19
CA SER A 80 6.64 24.19 -11.62
C SER A 80 6.25 22.99 -12.49
N GLU A 81 6.67 21.78 -12.10
CA GLU A 81 6.30 20.55 -12.78
C GLU A 81 4.82 20.22 -12.58
N LEU A 82 4.30 20.45 -11.36
CA LEU A 82 2.87 20.30 -11.08
C LEU A 82 2.04 21.29 -11.91
N ASP A 83 2.42 22.56 -11.96
CA ASP A 83 1.76 23.59 -12.77
C ASP A 83 1.72 23.20 -14.26
N ARG A 84 2.85 22.76 -14.81
CA ARG A 84 2.95 22.26 -16.19
C ARG A 84 1.96 21.12 -16.45
N ARG A 85 1.88 20.13 -15.55
CA ARG A 85 0.97 18.98 -15.69
C ARG A 85 -0.50 19.38 -15.60
N ILE A 86 -0.84 20.28 -14.69
CA ILE A 86 -2.21 20.80 -14.55
C ILE A 86 -2.63 21.49 -15.85
N LYS A 87 -1.80 22.39 -16.38
CA LYS A 87 -2.08 23.08 -17.66
C LYS A 87 -2.26 22.09 -18.80
N ALA A 88 -1.37 21.10 -18.92
CA ALA A 88 -1.45 20.07 -19.95
C ALA A 88 -2.75 19.23 -19.84
N LYS A 89 -3.16 18.85 -18.63
CA LYS A 89 -4.40 18.09 -18.41
C LYS A 89 -5.66 18.91 -18.65
N ARG A 90 -5.66 20.19 -18.28
CA ARG A 90 -6.80 21.09 -18.53
C ARG A 90 -7.06 21.32 -20.02
N ALA A 91 -6.02 21.29 -20.84
CA ALA A 91 -6.12 21.41 -22.30
C ALA A 91 -6.68 20.13 -22.98
N GLN A 92 -6.92 19.05 -22.24
CA GLN A 92 -7.43 17.80 -22.78
C GLN A 92 -8.94 17.68 -22.55
N ASP A 93 -9.73 17.76 -23.62
CA ASP A 93 -11.20 17.72 -23.55
C ASP A 93 -11.73 16.47 -22.86
N HIS A 94 -11.14 15.31 -23.14
CA HIS A 94 -11.55 14.05 -22.51
C HIS A 94 -11.29 14.03 -20.99
N VAL A 95 -10.22 14.67 -20.51
CA VAL A 95 -9.92 14.80 -19.08
C VAL A 95 -10.94 15.73 -18.43
N MET A 96 -11.22 16.86 -19.06
CA MET A 96 -12.22 17.80 -18.59
C MET A 96 -13.59 17.13 -18.51
N ALA A 97 -14.08 16.51 -19.60
CA ALA A 97 -15.36 15.81 -19.63
C ALA A 97 -15.49 14.77 -18.51
N ARG A 98 -14.42 13.99 -18.27
CA ARG A 98 -14.38 13.02 -17.17
C ARG A 98 -14.43 13.70 -15.80
N ALA A 99 -13.72 14.80 -15.61
CA ALA A 99 -13.75 15.58 -14.38
C ALA A 99 -15.13 16.17 -14.12
N GLN A 100 -15.84 16.68 -15.14
CA GLN A 100 -17.22 17.15 -14.98
C GLN A 100 -18.18 16.02 -14.61
N LYS A 101 -18.05 14.84 -15.22
CA LYS A 101 -18.86 13.68 -14.87
C LYS A 101 -18.63 13.24 -13.41
N HIS A 102 -17.37 13.20 -12.98
CA HIS A 102 -17.03 12.87 -11.59
C HIS A 102 -17.54 13.91 -10.60
N ALA A 103 -17.41 15.20 -10.92
CA ALA A 103 -17.95 16.27 -10.11
C ALA A 103 -19.47 16.19 -10.00
N ALA A 104 -20.18 15.92 -11.11
CA ALA A 104 -21.62 15.72 -11.10
C ALA A 104 -22.03 14.56 -10.18
N ARG A 105 -21.34 13.43 -10.30
CA ARG A 105 -21.60 12.26 -9.47
C ARG A 105 -21.32 12.50 -7.99
N TYR A 106 -20.23 13.22 -7.66
CA TYR A 106 -19.91 13.57 -6.28
C TYR A 106 -20.98 14.47 -5.67
N LEU A 107 -21.42 15.50 -6.40
CA LEU A 107 -22.43 16.45 -5.92
C LEU A 107 -23.85 15.85 -5.86
N ALA A 108 -24.10 14.73 -6.52
CA ALA A 108 -25.38 14.02 -6.46
C ALA A 108 -25.49 13.07 -5.25
N GLN A 109 -24.44 12.91 -4.44
CA GLN A 109 -24.48 12.02 -3.28
C GLN A 109 -25.39 12.59 -2.18
N PRO A 110 -26.12 11.72 -1.44
CA PRO A 110 -26.92 12.16 -0.30
C PRO A 110 -26.07 12.93 0.73
N GLY A 111 -26.58 14.07 1.18
CA GLY A 111 -25.91 14.90 2.18
C GLY A 111 -24.80 15.81 1.65
N VAL A 112 -24.53 15.84 0.34
CA VAL A 112 -23.55 16.77 -0.26
C VAL A 112 -24.26 18.07 -0.65
N ARG A 113 -23.83 19.19 -0.07
CA ARG A 113 -24.25 20.55 -0.44
C ARG A 113 -23.07 21.32 -1.04
N LEU A 114 -23.33 22.02 -2.13
CA LEU A 114 -22.33 22.86 -2.79
C LEU A 114 -22.35 24.27 -2.17
N GLU A 115 -21.25 24.65 -1.50
CA GLU A 115 -21.07 25.96 -0.85
C GLU A 115 -19.95 26.80 -1.53
N THR A 116 -19.58 26.41 -2.75
CA THR A 116 -18.51 27.05 -3.54
C THR A 116 -18.83 26.91 -5.03
N ASP A 117 -18.07 27.56 -5.90
CA ASP A 117 -18.31 27.40 -7.34
C ASP A 117 -18.03 25.97 -7.80
N ARG A 118 -18.94 25.43 -8.61
CA ARG A 118 -18.84 24.07 -9.18
C ARG A 118 -17.50 23.83 -9.87
N ILE A 119 -16.90 24.87 -10.47
CA ILE A 119 -15.62 24.77 -11.17
C ILE A 119 -14.48 24.33 -10.24
N PHE A 120 -14.49 24.70 -8.96
CA PHE A 120 -13.47 24.25 -8.00
C PHE A 120 -13.53 22.74 -7.77
N VAL A 121 -14.74 22.18 -7.73
CA VAL A 121 -14.95 20.72 -7.62
C VAL A 121 -14.47 20.02 -8.90
N VAL A 122 -14.78 20.57 -10.07
CA VAL A 122 -14.28 20.05 -11.36
C VAL A 122 -12.75 20.07 -11.40
N ASN A 123 -12.13 21.20 -11.02
CA ASN A 123 -10.67 21.34 -11.01
C ASN A 123 -10.01 20.36 -10.04
N ALA A 124 -10.63 20.01 -8.92
CA ALA A 124 -10.14 18.97 -8.00
C ALA A 124 -10.06 17.61 -8.70
N PHE A 125 -11.04 17.26 -9.54
CA PHE A 125 -10.99 16.02 -10.34
C PHE A 125 -9.97 16.06 -11.49
N VAL A 126 -9.63 17.25 -12.00
CA VAL A 126 -8.48 17.40 -12.90
C VAL A 126 -7.18 17.13 -12.14
N LEU A 127 -7.01 17.73 -10.97
CA LEU A 127 -5.83 17.52 -10.11
C LEU A 127 -5.69 16.04 -9.71
N TYR A 128 -6.80 15.36 -9.43
CA TYR A 128 -6.82 13.91 -9.20
C TYR A 128 -6.17 13.13 -10.36
N SER A 129 -6.46 13.49 -11.61
CA SER A 129 -5.83 12.85 -12.78
C SER A 129 -4.32 13.12 -12.85
N VAL A 130 -3.88 14.33 -12.51
CA VAL A 130 -2.45 14.68 -12.45
C VAL A 130 -1.73 13.84 -11.41
N PHE A 131 -2.34 13.65 -10.23
CA PHE A 131 -1.76 12.81 -9.20
C PHE A 131 -1.72 11.34 -9.59
N LYS A 132 -2.74 10.81 -10.27
CA LYS A 132 -2.70 9.45 -10.80
C LYS A 132 -1.55 9.20 -11.80
N ASP A 133 -1.14 10.22 -12.55
CA ASP A 133 0.02 10.13 -13.43
C ASP A 133 1.36 10.33 -12.69
N LEU A 134 1.37 11.12 -11.60
CA LEU A 134 2.56 11.35 -10.78
C LEU A 134 2.93 10.14 -9.92
N PHE A 135 1.93 9.34 -9.53
CA PHE A 135 2.16 8.02 -8.98
C PHE A 135 2.26 7.04 -10.14
N PRO A 136 3.46 6.71 -10.67
CA PRO A 136 3.56 5.47 -11.43
C PRO A 136 3.03 4.38 -10.50
N LEU A 137 2.06 3.61 -10.97
CA LEU A 137 1.82 2.28 -10.41
C LEU A 137 3.18 1.61 -10.50
N SER A 138 3.90 1.55 -9.36
CA SER A 138 5.27 1.05 -9.35
C SER A 138 5.28 -0.28 -10.10
N PRO A 139 6.25 -0.55 -11.00
CA PRO A 139 6.41 -1.89 -11.57
C PRO A 139 6.61 -2.99 -10.50
N GLY A 140 6.84 -2.61 -9.24
CA GLY A 140 6.83 -3.48 -8.06
C GLY A 140 5.88 -3.03 -6.94
N GLY A 141 4.86 -2.22 -7.25
CA GLY A 141 3.80 -1.77 -6.33
C GLY A 141 2.47 -2.46 -6.57
N GLY A 142 2.46 -3.50 -7.42
CA GLY A 142 1.51 -4.58 -7.21
C GLY A 142 1.79 -5.17 -5.84
N VAL A 143 0.73 -5.59 -5.14
CA VAL A 143 0.79 -6.64 -4.12
C VAL A 143 2.03 -7.49 -4.39
N ALA A 144 2.99 -7.54 -3.46
CA ALA A 144 4.05 -8.51 -3.56
C ALA A 144 3.34 -9.82 -3.90
N GLU A 145 3.52 -10.32 -5.13
CA GLU A 145 2.90 -11.55 -5.57
C GLU A 145 3.54 -12.56 -4.63
N LEU A 146 2.86 -12.82 -3.52
CA LEU A 146 3.20 -13.89 -2.61
C LEU A 146 2.87 -15.11 -3.46
N ARG A 147 3.82 -15.49 -4.31
CA ARG A 147 3.90 -16.83 -4.87
C ARG A 147 4.16 -17.72 -3.66
N VAL A 148 3.12 -17.94 -2.89
CA VAL A 148 2.94 -19.20 -2.19
C VAL A 148 2.93 -20.19 -3.34
N ARG A 149 4.09 -20.79 -3.63
CA ARG A 149 4.08 -22.09 -4.26
C ARG A 149 3.28 -22.94 -3.28
N ALA A 150 2.00 -23.15 -3.60
CA ALA A 150 1.29 -24.29 -3.07
C ALA A 150 2.07 -25.50 -3.60
N THR A 151 3.11 -25.90 -2.86
CA THR A 151 3.55 -27.29 -2.89
C THR A 151 2.31 -28.08 -2.53
N GLY A 152 1.73 -28.71 -3.55
CA GLY A 152 0.45 -29.38 -3.44
C GLY A 152 0.44 -30.24 -2.19
N VAL A 153 -0.55 -30.01 -1.34
CA VAL A 153 -0.94 -30.97 -0.33
C VAL A 153 -1.32 -32.23 -1.11
N HIS A 154 -0.45 -33.23 -1.07
CA HIS A 154 -0.75 -34.53 -1.62
C HIS A 154 -1.85 -35.12 -0.73
N ALA A 155 -3.09 -35.03 -1.18
CA ALA A 155 -4.22 -35.67 -0.51
C ALA A 155 -3.90 -37.17 -0.43
N ARG A 156 -3.66 -37.67 0.79
CA ARG A 156 -3.56 -39.09 1.07
C ARG A 156 -4.96 -39.69 1.07
N PRO A 157 -5.26 -40.70 0.23
CA PRO A 157 -6.61 -41.24 0.06
C PRO A 157 -7.07 -42.21 1.17
N ASP A 158 -6.38 -42.31 2.31
CA ASP A 158 -6.54 -43.40 3.28
C ASP A 158 -6.94 -43.00 4.72
N LEU A 159 -7.67 -41.90 4.93
CA LEU A 159 -8.38 -41.70 6.21
C LEU A 159 -9.90 -41.86 6.07
N PRO A 160 -10.54 -42.75 6.87
CA PRO A 160 -12.00 -42.87 6.91
C PRO A 160 -12.65 -41.66 7.60
N ALA A 161 -13.92 -41.43 7.22
CA ALA A 161 -14.76 -40.28 7.59
C ALA A 161 -15.05 -40.15 9.09
#